data_AF-A0A7J8T0Z4-F1
#
_entry.id   AF-A0A7J8T0Z4-F1
#
_cell.length_a   1.000
_cell.length_b   1.000
_cell.length_c   1.000
_cell.angle_alpha   90.00
_cell.angle_beta   90.00
_cell.angle_gamma   90.00
#
_symmetry.space_group_name_H-M   'P 1'
#
loop_
_entity.id
_entity.type
_entity.pdbx_description
1 polymer ?
#
loop_
_entity_poly.entity_id
_entity_poly.type
_entity_poly.pdbx_seq_one_letter_code
_entity_poly.pdbx_strand_id
1 'polypeptide(L)'
;MGLIQFIKSIDWEQEAYPAYEDFVVLPIFALFFPSVRFFLDRFVFEKVGRRLIFGKGHQMMESDTDERRKKIRKFKESAWKCVYYLSAEILALSVTYDEPWFRNTRNFWVGPGDQVWPDQKIK
;
A
#
# COMPACT_ATOMS: atom_id res chain seq x y z
N MET A 1 -13.16 17.06 -11.08
CA MET A 1 -13.22 18.31 -10.30
C MET A 1 -13.76 18.11 -8.88
N GLY A 2 -14.73 17.22 -8.62
CA GLY A 2 -15.28 17.03 -7.25
C GLY A 2 -14.41 16.22 -6.28
N LEU A 3 -13.87 15.07 -6.70
CA LEU A 3 -13.10 14.19 -5.80
C LEU A 3 -11.80 14.83 -5.27
N ILE A 4 -11.10 15.61 -6.10
CA ILE A 4 -9.86 16.28 -5.72
C ILE A 4 -10.13 17.40 -4.70
N GLN A 5 -11.27 18.09 -4.81
CA GLN A 5 -11.67 19.07 -3.79
C GLN A 5 -12.12 18.41 -2.49
N PHE A 6 -12.79 17.26 -2.56
CA PHE A 6 -13.17 16.48 -1.37
C PHE A 6 -11.95 15.94 -0.60
N ILE A 7 -10.94 15.42 -1.31
CA ILE A 7 -9.69 14.95 -0.69
C ILE A 7 -8.92 16.11 -0.05
N LYS A 8 -8.99 17.32 -0.63
CA LYS A 8 -8.39 18.53 -0.06
C LYS A 8 -9.15 19.14 1.10
N SER A 9 -10.47 18.89 1.21
CA SER A 9 -11.26 19.32 2.35
C SER A 9 -11.13 18.39 3.56
N ILE A 10 -10.61 17.18 3.36
CA ILE A 10 -10.24 16.29 4.46
C ILE A 10 -8.97 16.87 5.09
N ASP A 11 -9.08 17.26 6.35
CA ASP A 11 -7.95 17.69 7.14
C ASP A 11 -7.18 16.47 7.63
N TRP A 12 -6.20 16.04 6.82
CA TRP A 12 -5.36 14.87 7.12
C TRP A 12 -4.47 15.08 8.36
N GLU A 13 -4.32 16.32 8.82
CA GLU A 13 -3.55 16.72 10.00
C GLU A 13 -4.43 16.79 11.27
N GLN A 14 -5.75 16.55 11.16
CA GLN A 14 -6.66 16.63 12.29
C GLN A 14 -6.49 15.42 13.23
N GLU A 15 -5.91 15.67 14.41
CA GLU A 15 -5.71 14.67 15.45
C GLU A 15 -7.00 14.44 16.28
N ALA A 16 -7.43 13.18 16.38
CA ALA A 16 -8.55 12.75 17.22
C ALA A 16 -8.23 11.44 17.94
N TYR A 17 -8.84 11.23 19.11
CA TYR A 17 -8.73 9.95 19.82
C TYR A 17 -9.47 8.85 19.05
N PRO A 18 -8.99 7.60 19.09
CA PRO A 18 -9.66 6.49 18.44
C PRO A 18 -11.09 6.36 18.96
N ALA A 19 -12.05 6.37 18.05
CA ALA A 19 -13.46 6.27 18.34
C ALA A 19 -14.01 4.94 17.81
N TYR A 20 -15.15 4.50 18.37
CA TYR A 20 -15.83 3.31 17.85
C TYR A 20 -16.27 3.47 16.38
N GLU A 21 -16.44 4.71 15.93
CA GLU A 21 -16.81 5.04 14.55
C GLU A 21 -15.71 4.67 13.55
N ASP A 22 -14.43 4.63 13.98
CA ASP A 22 -13.29 4.25 13.12
C ASP A 22 -13.36 2.78 12.68
N PHE A 23 -14.10 1.94 13.40
CA PHE A 23 -14.29 0.54 13.00
C PHE A 23 -15.12 0.39 11.72
N VAL A 24 -15.85 1.42 11.29
CA VAL A 24 -16.60 1.41 10.02
C VAL A 24 -15.68 1.25 8.82
N VAL A 25 -14.39 1.59 8.95
CA VAL A 25 -13.41 1.45 7.87
C VAL A 25 -12.94 -0.01 7.70
N LEU A 26 -13.07 -0.86 8.72
CA LEU A 26 -12.65 -2.28 8.64
C LEU A 26 -13.35 -3.07 7.52
N PRO A 27 -14.70 -3.09 7.39
CA PRO A 27 -15.35 -3.82 6.30
C PRO A 27 -14.96 -3.25 4.93
N ILE A 28 -14.70 -1.95 4.83
CA ILE A 28 -14.24 -1.31 3.59
C ILE A 28 -12.87 -1.89 3.20
N PHE A 29 -11.91 -1.93 4.13
CA PHE A 29 -10.60 -2.54 3.88
C PHE A 29 -10.69 -4.03 3.59
N ALA A 30 -11.54 -4.76 4.33
CA ALA A 30 -11.74 -6.19 4.15
C ALA A 30 -12.22 -6.55 2.73
N LEU A 31 -13.00 -5.67 2.08
CA LEU A 31 -13.42 -5.83 0.70
C LEU A 31 -12.42 -5.24 -0.31
N PHE A 32 -11.75 -4.14 0.04
CA PHE A 32 -10.82 -3.44 -0.83
C PHE A 32 -9.59 -4.28 -1.16
N PHE A 33 -8.90 -4.84 -0.16
CA PHE A 33 -7.67 -5.63 -0.36
C PHE A 33 -7.85 -6.83 -1.30
N PRO A 34 -8.86 -7.72 -1.13
CA PRO A 34 -9.07 -8.83 -2.07
C PRO A 34 -9.50 -8.34 -3.45
N SER A 35 -10.27 -7.24 -3.55
CA SER A 35 -10.68 -6.66 -4.83
C SER A 35 -9.48 -6.13 -5.63
N VAL A 36 -8.59 -5.37 -4.98
CA VAL A 36 -7.36 -4.86 -5.59
C VAL A 36 -6.45 -6.02 -6.00
N ARG A 37 -6.29 -7.03 -5.13
CA ARG A 37 -5.52 -8.22 -5.46
C ARG A 37 -6.04 -8.91 -6.71
N PHE A 38 -7.35 -9.15 -6.77
CA PHE A 38 -7.99 -9.79 -7.92
C PHE A 38 -7.80 -8.97 -9.21
N PHE A 39 -7.95 -7.65 -9.13
CA PHE A 39 -7.77 -6.76 -10.28
C PHE A 39 -6.33 -6.75 -10.79
N LEU A 40 -5.35 -6.59 -9.88
CA LEU A 40 -3.93 -6.60 -10.25
C LEU A 40 -3.49 -7.97 -10.81
N ASP A 41 -3.93 -9.06 -10.18
CA ASP A 41 -3.64 -10.44 -10.62
C ASP A 41 -4.15 -10.71 -12.04
N ARG A 42 -5.34 -10.18 -12.38
CA ARG A 42 -5.99 -10.43 -13.67
C ARG A 42 -5.51 -9.50 -14.78
N PHE A 43 -5.40 -8.20 -14.50
CA PHE A 43 -5.15 -7.20 -15.54
C PHE A 43 -3.67 -6.85 -15.71
N VAL A 44 -2.92 -6.77 -14.62
CA VAL A 44 -1.54 -6.29 -14.63
C VAL A 44 -0.57 -7.47 -14.65
N PHE A 45 -0.56 -8.30 -13.60
CA PHE A 45 0.47 -9.33 -13.46
C PHE A 45 0.36 -10.42 -14.53
N GLU A 46 -0.83 -10.75 -15.00
CA GLU A 46 -0.98 -11.70 -16.10
C GLU A 46 -0.45 -11.14 -17.42
N LYS A 47 -0.76 -9.88 -17.76
CA LYS A 47 -0.27 -9.25 -18.99
C LYS A 47 1.23 -9.00 -18.93
N VAL A 48 1.72 -8.47 -17.82
CA VAL A 48 3.14 -8.18 -17.59
C VAL A 48 3.95 -9.47 -17.54
N GLY A 49 3.51 -10.48 -16.77
CA GLY A 49 4.16 -11.77 -16.72
C GLY A 49 4.18 -12.46 -18.09
N ARG A 50 3.08 -12.39 -18.85
CA ARG A 50 3.05 -12.95 -20.20
C ARG A 50 3.99 -12.22 -21.15
N ARG A 51 4.11 -10.89 -21.04
CA ARG A 51 4.98 -10.06 -21.89
C ARG A 51 6.46 -10.20 -21.54
N LEU A 52 6.80 -10.26 -20.26
CA LEU A 52 8.19 -10.34 -19.77
C LEU A 52 8.76 -11.75 -19.88
N ILE A 53 7.96 -12.78 -19.58
CA ILE A 53 8.45 -14.19 -19.53
C ILE A 53 8.32 -14.86 -20.90
N PHE A 54 7.30 -14.56 -21.70
CA PHE A 54 7.04 -15.20 -23.02
C PHE A 54 7.29 -14.26 -24.19
N GLY A 55 8.37 -13.48 -24.15
CA GLY A 55 8.85 -12.74 -25.31
C GLY A 55 8.78 -13.56 -26.61
N LYS A 56 8.59 -12.87 -27.74
CA LYS A 56 8.07 -13.25 -29.08
C LYS A 56 8.49 -14.58 -29.75
N GLY A 57 9.17 -15.50 -29.08
CA GLY A 57 9.49 -16.82 -29.60
C GLY A 57 9.62 -17.86 -28.50
N HIS A 58 8.65 -18.76 -28.40
CA HIS A 58 8.96 -20.17 -28.21
C HIS A 58 7.74 -21.05 -28.50
N GLN A 59 7.84 -21.74 -29.64
CA GLN A 59 7.01 -22.83 -30.08
C GLN A 59 7.19 -24.06 -29.15
N MET A 60 6.08 -24.80 -29.00
CA MET A 60 5.97 -26.25 -28.76
C MET A 60 6.13 -26.86 -27.35
N MET A 61 5.33 -27.92 -27.17
CA MET A 61 5.17 -28.92 -26.10
C MET A 61 4.28 -28.59 -24.87
N GLU A 62 3.36 -29.52 -24.60
CA GLU A 62 2.36 -29.49 -23.52
C GLU A 62 3.01 -29.50 -22.11
N SER A 63 4.15 -30.17 -21.95
CA SER A 63 4.96 -30.14 -20.72
C SER A 63 5.54 -28.76 -20.40
N ASP A 64 5.89 -27.97 -21.44
CA ASP A 64 6.35 -26.60 -21.26
C ASP A 64 5.18 -25.71 -20.82
N THR A 65 3.95 -25.96 -21.27
CA THR A 65 2.80 -25.13 -20.88
C THR A 65 2.48 -25.16 -19.37
N ASP A 66 2.70 -26.29 -18.70
CA ASP A 66 2.49 -26.39 -17.25
C ASP A 66 3.64 -25.75 -16.44
N GLU A 67 4.89 -25.93 -16.87
CA GLU A 67 6.03 -25.23 -16.26
C GLU A 67 5.92 -23.70 -16.44
N ARG A 68 5.40 -23.26 -17.59
CA ARG A 68 5.08 -21.85 -17.85
C ARG A 68 3.99 -21.33 -16.92
N ARG A 69 2.90 -22.08 -16.73
CA ARG A 69 1.84 -21.72 -15.78
C ARG A 69 2.37 -21.61 -14.35
N LYS A 70 3.23 -22.53 -13.92
CA LYS A 70 3.91 -22.48 -12.61
C LYS A 70 4.80 -21.22 -12.48
N LYS A 71 5.58 -20.89 -13.52
CA LYS A 71 6.41 -19.67 -13.54
C LYS A 71 5.56 -18.40 -13.45
N ILE A 72 4.45 -18.32 -14.20
CA ILE A 72 3.51 -17.19 -14.10
C ILE A 72 2.94 -17.11 -12.69
N ARG A 73 2.51 -18.23 -12.10
CA ARG A 73 1.94 -18.23 -10.74
C ARG A 73 2.94 -17.70 -9.71
N LYS A 74 4.19 -18.18 -9.76
CA LYS A 74 5.27 -17.68 -8.90
C LYS A 74 5.54 -16.19 -9.12
N PHE A 75 5.56 -15.74 -10.38
CA PHE A 75 5.72 -14.32 -10.71
C PHE A 75 4.59 -13.47 -10.12
N LYS A 76 3.33 -13.90 -10.24
CA LYS A 76 2.17 -13.21 -9.64
C LYS A 76 2.30 -13.12 -8.11
N GLU A 77 2.67 -14.21 -7.45
CA GLU A 77 2.91 -14.23 -6.01
C GLU A 77 4.02 -13.25 -5.59
N SER A 78 5.14 -13.20 -6.31
CA SER A 78 6.22 -12.23 -6.04
C SER A 78 5.82 -10.79 -6.34
N ALA A 79 5.09 -10.56 -7.42
CA ALA A 79 4.67 -9.23 -7.83
C ALA A 79 3.65 -8.64 -6.84
N TRP A 80 2.72 -9.45 -6.35
CA TRP A 80 1.82 -9.05 -5.27
C TRP A 80 2.58 -8.65 -4.01
N LYS A 81 3.55 -9.46 -3.57
CA LYS A 81 4.39 -9.11 -2.41
C LYS A 81 5.13 -7.79 -2.62
N CYS A 82 5.77 -7.61 -3.78
CA CYS A 82 6.49 -6.39 -4.11
C CYS A 82 5.57 -5.15 -4.06
N VAL A 83 4.41 -5.20 -4.71
CA VAL A 83 3.45 -4.09 -4.72
C VAL A 83 2.95 -3.79 -3.31
N TYR A 84 2.65 -4.82 -2.51
CA TYR A 84 2.20 -4.64 -1.13
C TYR A 84 3.26 -3.93 -0.28
N TYR A 85 4.50 -4.45 -0.23
CA TYR A 85 5.56 -3.84 0.58
C TYR A 85 5.94 -2.44 0.10
N LEU A 86 6.06 -2.25 -1.22
CA LEU A 86 6.36 -0.94 -1.80
C LEU A 86 5.25 0.07 -1.48
N SER A 87 3.98 -0.33 -1.54
CA SER A 87 2.88 0.56 -1.15
C SER A 87 2.91 0.94 0.33
N ALA A 88 3.27 0.00 1.21
CA ALA A 88 3.42 0.27 2.63
C ALA A 88 4.62 1.20 2.89
N GLU A 89 5.74 1.01 2.19
CA GLU A 89 6.90 1.90 2.27
C GLU A 89 6.59 3.32 1.78
N ILE A 90 5.90 3.46 0.64
CA ILE A 90 5.47 4.77 0.14
C ILE A 90 4.52 5.44 1.14
N LEU A 91 3.57 4.70 1.71
CA LEU A 91 2.65 5.23 2.70
C LEU A 91 3.38 5.67 3.97
N ALA A 92 4.29 4.84 4.48
CA ALA A 92 5.12 5.18 5.65
C ALA A 92 5.96 6.44 5.39
N LEU A 93 6.60 6.54 4.22
CA LEU A 93 7.35 7.73 3.81
C LEU A 93 6.43 8.94 3.67
N SER A 94 5.25 8.80 3.07
CA SER A 94 4.29 9.90 2.90
C SER A 94 3.80 10.46 4.23
N VAL A 95 3.47 9.59 5.19
CA VAL A 95 2.97 10.00 6.52
C VAL A 95 4.10 10.56 7.39
N THR A 96 5.33 10.10 7.20
CA THR A 96 6.48 10.57 8.00
C THR A 96 7.19 11.78 7.39
N TYR A 97 6.93 12.12 6.12
CA TYR A 97 7.69 13.15 5.41
C TYR A 97 7.54 14.54 6.01
N ASP A 98 6.32 14.91 6.40
CA ASP A 98 6.00 16.23 6.93
C ASP A 98 6.31 16.35 8.44
N GLU A 99 6.78 15.27 9.06
CA GLU A 99 7.03 15.25 10.49
C GLU A 99 8.33 15.93 10.93
N PRO A 100 8.29 16.75 11.99
CA PRO A 100 9.45 17.50 12.45
C PRO A 100 10.56 16.59 13.02
N TRP A 101 10.23 15.38 13.50
CA TRP A 101 11.22 14.39 13.96
C TRP A 101 11.85 13.57 12.83
N PHE A 102 11.29 13.56 11.62
CA PHE A 102 11.87 12.81 10.50
C PHE A 102 13.23 13.37 10.09
N ARG A 103 13.41 14.70 10.19
CA ARG A 103 14.68 15.39 9.88
C ARG A 103 15.56 15.64 11.10
N ASN A 104 14.97 15.69 12.30
CA ASN A 104 15.70 15.98 13.52
C ASN A 104 15.28 15.05 14.67
N THR A 105 16.11 14.06 14.96
CA THR A 105 15.88 13.06 16.02
C THR A 105 15.78 13.66 17.42
N ARG A 106 16.20 14.93 17.62
CA ARG A 106 15.99 15.66 18.88
C ARG A 106 14.50 15.89 19.16
N ASN A 107 13.67 16.05 18.13
CA ASN A 107 12.23 16.28 18.25
C ASN A 107 11.46 14.98 18.61
N PHE A 108 12.13 13.83 18.68
CA PHE A 108 11.53 12.61 19.23
C PHE A 108 11.40 12.69 20.76
N TRP A 109 12.27 13.47 21.40
CA TRP A 109 12.38 13.59 22.86
C TRP A 109 11.74 14.87 23.39
N VAL A 110 11.48 15.84 22.51
CA VAL A 110 10.78 17.08 22.82
C VAL A 110 9.36 16.90 22.31
N GLY A 111 8.40 16.78 23.22
CA GLY A 111 6.98 16.67 22.85
C GLY A 111 6.52 17.88 22.01
N PRO A 112 5.37 17.78 21.31
CA PRO A 112 4.84 18.91 20.54
C PRO A 112 4.57 20.12 21.46
N GLY A 113 5.27 21.23 21.25
CA GLY A 113 5.07 22.46 22.05
C GLY A 113 5.49 22.34 23.52
N ASP A 114 4.66 22.88 24.44
CA ASP A 114 4.83 22.84 25.91
C ASP A 114 4.21 21.58 26.56
N GLN A 115 3.85 20.55 25.79
CA GLN A 115 3.24 19.33 26.33
C GLN A 115 4.28 18.46 27.04
N VAL A 116 4.25 18.54 28.38
CA VAL A 116 4.96 17.67 29.30
C VAL A 116 4.04 16.49 29.66
N TRP A 117 4.62 15.29 29.79
CA TRP A 117 3.96 14.10 30.33
C TRP A 117 3.08 14.43 31.56
N PRO A 118 1.87 13.86 31.72
CA PRO A 118 1.30 12.66 31.06
C PRO A 118 0.36 12.93 29.87
N ASP A 119 0.01 14.18 29.56
CA ASP A 119 -0.96 14.51 28.51
C ASP A 119 -0.30 14.62 27.12
N GLN A 120 0.60 13.68 26.81
CA GLN A 120 1.15 13.53 25.47
C GLN A 120 0.09 12.88 24.59
N LYS A 121 -0.56 13.68 23.74
CA LYS A 121 -1.38 13.15 22.66
C LYS A 121 -0.46 12.35 21.74
N ILE A 122 -0.64 11.04 21.75
CA ILE A 122 0.10 10.13 20.87
C ILE A 122 -0.46 10.35 19.46
N LYS A 123 0.46 10.51 18.52
CA LYS A 123 0.18 10.60 17.09
C LYS A 123 -0.36 9.30 16.51
#